data_AF-A0A8H4LFK1-F1
#
_entry.id   AF-A0A8H4LFK1-F1
#
_cell.length_a   1.000
_cell.length_b   1.000
_cell.length_c   1.000
_cell.angle_alpha   90.00
_cell.angle_beta   90.00
_cell.angle_gamma   90.00
#
_symmetry.space_group_name_H-M   'P 1'
#
loop_
_entity.id
_entity.type
_entity.pdbx_description
1 polymer ?
#
loop_
_entity_poly.entity_id
_entity_poly.type
_entity_poly.pdbx_seq_one_letter_code
_entity_poly.pdbx_strand_id
1 'polypeptide(L)'
;MADSAIRSFTIEALSLLAVSICVILFRTYVRIAQVGIRRLAPDDYLMLLVIIPYSIETSMAYFVGNVFHGLSNSNMTPAQRAALDSESTEFKWRVGGSKSQVTGWVMYSTVLWVIKSALCAFYLRLTGGLPPYKSRIYAGFGIIVVTYITVICSLLFSCQPFHKFWQINPDPGNHCQSAASRVYIFVVVTLNISTDVYLLFIPIPMLWSAQIRKAKKVGLIVLFSGGIFVMVAGILRAVLIIKNPTTGALQSASWAVRESFVAIVTSNLPMTYGWFQQKLKPVLGSWLSSSDTNHKSGPEPGSMVLDNVGHHSGWRSEHGESMTGERSIDESGDGVYMHSDLASSDEIMCSSLTTHNRCLSEAMETAASRLRQQSWRRDSYLISTDSSLLPISKLIEVFSSDEFYWAKAMPEAAMKEMLDNSLCFGLYHSPDKTNPEDGAGIFVGIARGVTDFTTFFYLTDVWVDPTYQGKGLGSWLVRCVQEVIESMPYLRRSILMTASWEKTVPFYEKLMDMKVFECRQGEGLAIMEKKGAGHPAFGREGT
;
A
#
# COMPACT_ATOMS: atom_id res chain seq x y z
N MET A 1 -43.81 -30.68 9.39
CA MET A 1 -42.67 -30.09 10.13
C MET A 1 -41.32 -30.36 9.46
N ALA A 2 -41.05 -31.58 8.97
CA ALA A 2 -39.80 -31.87 8.24
C ALA A 2 -39.66 -31.09 6.93
N ASP A 3 -40.73 -31.03 6.11
CA ASP A 3 -40.70 -30.35 4.81
C ASP A 3 -40.48 -28.83 4.93
N SER A 4 -41.03 -28.20 5.97
CA SER A 4 -40.80 -26.77 6.24
C SER A 4 -39.35 -26.50 6.64
N ALA A 5 -38.70 -27.40 7.38
CA ALA A 5 -37.30 -27.28 7.76
C ALA A 5 -36.36 -27.47 6.56
N ILE A 6 -36.65 -28.45 5.70
CA ILE A 6 -35.90 -28.69 4.44
C ILE A 6 -36.03 -27.50 3.50
N ARG A 7 -37.24 -26.94 3.35
CA ARG A 7 -37.48 -25.76 2.52
C ARG A 7 -36.73 -24.53 3.04
N SER A 8 -36.78 -24.26 4.35
CA SER A 8 -36.05 -23.16 4.97
C SER A 8 -34.54 -23.29 4.76
N PHE A 9 -33.99 -24.49 4.99
CA PHE A 9 -32.58 -24.77 4.74
C PHE A 9 -32.19 -24.57 3.27
N THR A 10 -33.04 -25.00 2.34
CA THR A 10 -32.78 -24.86 0.90
C THR A 10 -32.69 -23.40 0.47
N ILE A 11 -33.63 -22.58 0.94
CA ILE A 11 -33.64 -21.14 0.67
C ILE A 11 -32.37 -20.51 1.23
N GLU A 12 -31.98 -20.88 2.45
CA GLU A 12 -30.75 -20.42 3.08
C GLU A 12 -29.52 -20.81 2.24
N ALA A 13 -29.35 -22.09 1.91
CA ALA A 13 -28.18 -22.60 1.19
C ALA A 13 -28.00 -21.94 -0.18
N LEU A 14 -29.10 -21.78 -0.95
CA LEU A 14 -29.06 -21.10 -2.25
C LEU A 14 -28.79 -19.60 -2.12
N SER A 15 -29.34 -18.96 -1.08
CA SER A 15 -29.07 -17.54 -0.80
C SER A 15 -27.59 -17.32 -0.45
N LEU A 16 -27.01 -18.18 0.40
CA LEU A 16 -25.59 -18.13 0.76
C LEU A 16 -24.69 -18.38 -0.47
N LEU A 17 -25.09 -19.28 -1.37
CA LEU A 17 -24.38 -19.49 -2.64
C LEU A 17 -24.39 -18.24 -3.51
N ALA A 18 -25.57 -17.66 -3.75
CA ALA A 18 -25.72 -16.46 -4.56
C ALA A 18 -24.89 -15.29 -4.00
N VAL A 19 -24.98 -15.04 -2.69
CA VAL A 19 -24.21 -13.96 -2.04
C VAL A 19 -22.70 -14.23 -2.15
N SER A 20 -22.25 -15.47 -1.96
CA SER A 20 -20.81 -15.79 -2.09
C SER A 20 -20.28 -15.57 -3.49
N ILE A 21 -21.03 -15.99 -4.52
CA ILE A 21 -20.66 -15.75 -5.91
C ILE A 21 -20.60 -14.25 -6.18
N CYS A 22 -21.59 -13.47 -5.73
CA CYS A 22 -21.56 -12.02 -5.83
C CYS A 22 -20.33 -11.41 -5.15
N VAL A 23 -19.95 -11.88 -3.96
CA VAL A 23 -18.74 -11.41 -3.25
C VAL A 23 -17.47 -11.72 -4.04
N ILE A 24 -17.33 -12.93 -4.60
CA ILE A 24 -16.18 -13.34 -5.40
C ILE A 24 -16.11 -12.54 -6.71
N LEU A 25 -17.23 -12.36 -7.41
CA LEU A 25 -17.30 -11.58 -8.64
C LEU A 25 -17.04 -10.10 -8.38
N PHE A 26 -17.62 -9.53 -7.32
CA PHE A 26 -17.38 -8.14 -6.92
C PHE A 26 -15.91 -7.91 -6.58
N ARG A 27 -15.29 -8.82 -5.82
CA ARG A 27 -13.86 -8.79 -5.58
C ARG A 27 -13.08 -8.80 -6.89
N THR A 28 -13.38 -9.76 -7.78
CA THR A 28 -12.66 -9.90 -9.06
C THR A 28 -12.78 -8.63 -9.89
N TYR A 29 -13.96 -8.01 -9.92
CA TYR A 29 -14.20 -6.71 -10.53
C TYR A 29 -13.33 -5.61 -9.92
N VAL A 30 -13.33 -5.47 -8.59
CA VAL A 30 -12.50 -4.46 -7.89
C VAL A 30 -11.02 -4.66 -8.21
N ARG A 31 -10.54 -5.90 -8.27
CA ARG A 31 -9.16 -6.24 -8.60
C ARG A 31 -8.82 -5.90 -10.04
N ILE A 32 -9.68 -6.26 -10.99
CA ILE A 32 -9.54 -5.88 -12.40
C ILE A 32 -9.49 -4.36 -12.55
N ALA A 33 -10.34 -3.61 -11.83
CA ALA A 33 -10.34 -2.16 -11.85
C ALA A 33 -9.06 -1.53 -11.25
N GLN A 34 -8.42 -2.20 -10.28
CA GLN A 34 -7.21 -1.70 -9.61
C GLN A 34 -5.91 -1.98 -10.38
N VAL A 35 -5.74 -3.20 -10.91
CA VAL A 35 -4.47 -3.66 -11.51
C VAL A 35 -4.56 -3.99 -12.99
N GLY A 36 -5.77 -4.05 -13.56
CA GLY A 36 -6.02 -4.51 -14.92
C GLY A 36 -6.00 -6.03 -15.06
N ILE A 37 -6.65 -6.55 -16.11
CA ILE A 37 -6.83 -8.00 -16.35
C ILE A 37 -5.50 -8.76 -16.48
N ARG A 38 -4.45 -8.13 -17.04
CA ARG A 38 -3.16 -8.77 -17.31
C ARG A 38 -2.26 -8.93 -16.08
N ARG A 39 -2.59 -8.27 -14.95
CA ARG A 39 -1.76 -8.26 -13.73
C ARG A 39 -2.49 -8.90 -12.53
N LEU A 40 -3.44 -9.80 -12.80
CA LEU A 40 -4.10 -10.57 -11.75
C LEU A 40 -3.11 -11.51 -11.06
N ALA A 41 -3.24 -11.63 -9.74
CA ALA A 41 -2.35 -12.44 -8.93
C ALA A 41 -2.93 -13.85 -8.73
N PRO A 42 -2.11 -14.85 -8.33
CA PRO A 42 -2.58 -16.22 -8.12
C PRO A 42 -3.77 -16.34 -7.17
N ASP A 43 -3.88 -15.48 -6.15
CA ASP A 43 -5.01 -15.45 -5.22
C ASP A 43 -6.35 -15.09 -5.91
N ASP A 44 -6.31 -14.30 -6.97
CA ASP A 44 -7.50 -13.90 -7.72
C ASP A 44 -8.06 -15.09 -8.53
N TYR A 45 -7.19 -15.90 -9.14
CA TYR A 45 -7.58 -17.12 -9.86
C TYR A 45 -8.07 -18.23 -8.90
N LEU A 46 -7.39 -18.42 -7.78
CA LEU A 46 -7.81 -19.40 -6.77
C LEU A 46 -9.18 -19.07 -6.19
N MET A 47 -9.50 -17.78 -6.02
CA MET A 47 -10.82 -17.39 -5.52
C MET A 47 -11.93 -17.63 -6.55
N LEU A 48 -11.67 -17.43 -7.85
CA LEU A 48 -12.62 -17.84 -8.90
C LEU A 48 -12.81 -19.36 -8.95
N LEU A 49 -11.74 -20.12 -8.71
CA LEU A 49 -11.80 -21.58 -8.65
C LEU A 49 -12.77 -22.06 -7.55
N VAL A 50 -12.89 -21.35 -6.42
CA VAL A 50 -13.80 -21.70 -5.29
C VAL A 50 -15.27 -21.79 -5.70
N ILE A 51 -15.69 -21.05 -6.74
CA ILE A 51 -17.09 -21.05 -7.21
C ILE A 51 -17.54 -22.47 -7.57
N ILE A 52 -16.68 -23.24 -8.22
CA ILE A 52 -17.01 -24.60 -8.71
C ILE A 52 -17.27 -25.57 -7.54
N PRO A 53 -16.30 -25.86 -6.65
CA PRO A 53 -16.53 -26.80 -5.56
C PRO A 53 -17.60 -26.31 -4.58
N TYR A 54 -17.75 -25.00 -4.34
CA TYR A 54 -18.80 -24.49 -3.46
C TYR A 54 -20.21 -24.62 -4.07
N SER A 55 -20.34 -24.47 -5.39
CA SER A 55 -21.60 -24.75 -6.09
C SER A 55 -21.96 -26.23 -6.03
N ILE A 56 -20.96 -27.12 -6.18
CA ILE A 56 -21.17 -28.58 -6.08
C ILE A 56 -21.52 -28.96 -4.63
N GLU A 57 -20.81 -28.44 -3.63
CA GLU A 57 -21.11 -28.64 -2.20
C GLU A 57 -22.57 -28.26 -1.89
N THR A 58 -22.97 -27.06 -2.27
CA THR A 58 -24.34 -26.54 -2.06
C THR A 58 -25.36 -27.41 -2.79
N SER A 59 -25.06 -27.81 -4.03
CA SER A 59 -25.94 -28.70 -4.80
C SER A 59 -26.09 -30.06 -4.12
N MET A 60 -25.01 -30.67 -3.64
CA MET A 60 -25.09 -31.95 -2.91
C MET A 60 -25.92 -31.81 -1.62
N ALA A 61 -25.79 -30.70 -0.90
CA ALA A 61 -26.64 -30.42 0.26
C ALA A 61 -28.13 -30.28 -0.11
N TYR A 62 -28.44 -29.65 -1.25
CA TYR A 62 -29.80 -29.58 -1.81
C TYR A 62 -30.35 -30.97 -2.14
N PHE A 63 -29.56 -31.83 -2.81
CA PHE A 63 -29.96 -33.19 -3.14
C PHE A 63 -30.24 -34.01 -1.88
N VAL A 64 -29.38 -33.95 -0.87
CA VAL A 64 -29.59 -34.63 0.42
C VAL A 64 -30.91 -34.20 1.06
N GLY A 65 -31.22 -32.90 1.07
CA GLY A 65 -32.44 -32.38 1.68
C GLY A 65 -33.71 -32.68 0.88
N ASN A 66 -33.79 -32.22 -0.37
CA ASN A 66 -35.04 -32.23 -1.15
C ASN A 66 -35.28 -33.50 -1.96
N VAL A 67 -34.21 -34.14 -2.43
CA VAL A 67 -34.33 -35.32 -3.31
C VAL A 67 -34.29 -36.61 -2.49
N PHE A 68 -33.50 -36.62 -1.42
CA PHE A 68 -33.31 -37.80 -0.58
C PHE A 68 -33.93 -37.65 0.82
N HIS A 69 -34.72 -36.61 1.08
CA HIS A 69 -35.45 -36.38 2.34
C HIS A 69 -34.58 -36.41 3.61
N GLY A 70 -33.30 -36.03 3.49
CA GLY A 70 -32.33 -36.08 4.58
C GLY A 70 -31.83 -37.49 4.93
N LEU A 71 -32.17 -38.50 4.14
CA LEU A 71 -31.86 -39.90 4.40
C LEU A 71 -30.47 -40.29 3.89
N SER A 72 -29.79 -41.16 4.63
CA SER A 72 -28.51 -41.76 4.24
C SER A 72 -28.32 -43.13 4.93
N ASN A 73 -27.15 -43.74 4.80
CA ASN A 73 -26.76 -44.97 5.49
C ASN A 73 -26.41 -44.79 6.98
N SER A 74 -26.48 -43.56 7.49
CA SER A 74 -26.33 -43.24 8.90
C SER A 74 -27.69 -43.14 9.59
N ASN A 75 -27.69 -43.08 10.94
CA ASN A 75 -28.89 -42.83 11.75
C ASN A 75 -30.03 -43.86 11.58
N MET A 76 -29.67 -45.15 11.49
CA MET A 76 -30.63 -46.26 11.51
C MET A 76 -30.27 -47.25 12.60
N THR A 77 -31.28 -47.70 13.35
CA THR A 77 -31.13 -48.83 14.29
C THR A 77 -30.94 -50.15 13.53
N PRO A 78 -30.32 -51.17 14.14
CA PRO A 78 -30.20 -52.48 13.51
C PRO A 78 -31.55 -53.07 13.07
N ALA A 79 -32.62 -52.86 13.87
CA ALA A 79 -33.97 -53.28 13.53
C ALA A 79 -34.53 -52.55 12.29
N GLN A 80 -34.32 -51.24 12.19
CA GLN A 80 -34.74 -50.45 11.01
C GLN A 80 -33.99 -50.87 9.75
N ARG A 81 -32.71 -51.24 9.84
CA ARG A 81 -31.92 -51.72 8.69
C ARG A 81 -32.37 -53.10 8.22
N ALA A 82 -32.67 -54.00 9.15
CA ALA A 82 -33.14 -55.35 8.83
C ALA A 82 -34.56 -55.35 8.26
N ALA A 83 -35.41 -54.41 8.68
CA ALA A 83 -36.78 -54.28 8.21
C ALA A 83 -36.92 -53.55 6.86
N LEU A 84 -35.86 -52.90 6.37
CA LEU A 84 -35.90 -52.13 5.13
C LEU A 84 -35.81 -53.04 3.90
N ASP A 85 -36.83 -53.01 3.06
CA ASP A 85 -36.84 -53.70 1.78
C ASP A 85 -35.85 -53.08 0.78
N SER A 86 -35.03 -53.92 0.13
CA SER A 86 -34.02 -53.51 -0.84
C SER A 86 -34.60 -52.88 -2.11
N GLU A 87 -35.84 -53.21 -2.47
CA GLU A 87 -36.50 -52.65 -3.67
C GLU A 87 -37.27 -51.34 -3.39
N SER A 88 -37.45 -50.99 -2.12
CA SER A 88 -38.18 -49.81 -1.69
C SER A 88 -37.58 -48.49 -2.22
N THR A 89 -38.44 -47.48 -2.38
CA THR A 89 -38.01 -46.11 -2.73
C THR A 89 -37.12 -45.50 -1.65
N GLU A 90 -37.37 -45.82 -0.37
CA GLU A 90 -36.55 -45.37 0.75
C GLU A 90 -35.11 -45.90 0.66
N PHE A 91 -34.92 -47.17 0.29
CA PHE A 91 -33.59 -47.74 0.10
C PHE A 91 -32.81 -46.97 -0.98
N LYS A 92 -33.46 -46.68 -2.12
CA LYS A 92 -32.85 -45.89 -3.21
C LYS A 92 -32.49 -44.47 -2.75
N TRP A 93 -33.34 -43.82 -1.97
CA TRP A 93 -33.04 -42.49 -1.41
C TRP A 93 -31.86 -42.51 -0.44
N ARG A 94 -31.76 -43.52 0.43
CA ARG A 94 -30.62 -43.66 1.36
C ARG A 94 -29.29 -43.91 0.65
N VAL A 95 -29.29 -44.73 -0.40
CA VAL A 95 -28.11 -44.95 -1.24
C VAL A 95 -27.69 -43.65 -1.92
N GLY A 96 -28.66 -42.93 -2.53
CA GLY A 96 -28.42 -41.64 -3.16
C GLY A 96 -27.88 -40.58 -2.19
N GLY A 97 -28.50 -40.44 -1.03
CA GLY A 97 -28.08 -39.49 0.00
C GLY A 97 -26.67 -39.80 0.55
N SER A 98 -26.31 -41.08 0.69
CA SER A 98 -24.96 -41.48 1.11
C SER A 98 -23.91 -41.09 0.07
N LYS A 99 -24.19 -41.29 -1.22
CA LYS A 99 -23.31 -40.87 -2.32
C LYS A 99 -23.15 -39.35 -2.35
N SER A 100 -24.25 -38.60 -2.22
CA SER A 100 -24.22 -37.14 -2.17
C SER A 100 -23.44 -36.60 -0.97
N GLN A 101 -23.50 -37.27 0.18
CA GLN A 101 -22.68 -36.90 1.34
C GLN A 101 -21.20 -37.06 1.06
N VAL A 102 -20.75 -38.21 0.55
CA VAL A 102 -19.32 -38.42 0.23
C VAL A 102 -18.81 -37.32 -0.71
N THR A 103 -19.55 -37.04 -1.79
CA THR A 103 -19.21 -35.95 -2.72
C THR A 103 -19.22 -34.59 -2.03
N GLY A 104 -20.23 -34.30 -1.21
CA GLY A 104 -20.35 -33.03 -0.47
C GLY A 104 -19.16 -32.80 0.46
N TRP A 105 -18.68 -33.85 1.15
CA TRP A 105 -17.53 -33.77 2.06
C TRP A 105 -16.20 -33.56 1.34
N VAL A 106 -16.01 -34.18 0.16
CA VAL A 106 -14.86 -33.91 -0.71
C VAL A 106 -14.86 -32.45 -1.15
N MET A 107 -16.01 -31.95 -1.60
CA MET A 107 -16.14 -30.57 -2.10
C MET A 107 -15.97 -29.54 -0.99
N TYR A 108 -16.59 -29.75 0.17
CA TYR A 108 -16.38 -28.92 1.36
C TYR A 108 -14.89 -28.81 1.74
N SER A 109 -14.19 -29.95 1.80
CA SER A 109 -12.75 -29.96 2.10
C SER A 109 -11.96 -29.23 1.01
N THR A 110 -12.36 -29.38 -0.26
CA THR A 110 -11.73 -28.66 -1.37
C THR A 110 -11.92 -27.14 -1.24
N VAL A 111 -13.14 -26.68 -0.90
CA VAL A 111 -13.44 -25.25 -0.71
C VAL A 111 -12.52 -24.64 0.35
N LEU A 112 -12.45 -25.22 1.55
CA LEU A 112 -11.65 -24.68 2.64
C LEU A 112 -10.15 -24.64 2.30
N TRP A 113 -9.60 -25.68 1.66
CA TRP A 113 -8.18 -25.74 1.33
C TRP A 113 -7.79 -24.82 0.17
N VAL A 114 -8.69 -24.60 -0.79
CA VAL A 114 -8.48 -23.60 -1.86
C VAL A 114 -8.52 -22.18 -1.28
N ILE A 115 -9.44 -21.89 -0.34
CA ILE A 115 -9.49 -20.58 0.35
C ILE A 115 -8.21 -20.33 1.16
N LYS A 116 -7.72 -21.33 1.90
CA LYS A 116 -6.43 -21.26 2.62
C LYS A 116 -5.25 -21.00 1.68
N SER A 117 -5.25 -21.64 0.49
CA SER A 117 -4.25 -21.42 -0.54
C SER A 117 -4.31 -19.99 -1.11
N ALA A 118 -5.51 -19.46 -1.35
CA ALA A 118 -5.72 -18.08 -1.77
C ALA A 118 -5.24 -17.08 -0.70
N LEU A 119 -5.46 -17.38 0.58
CA LEU A 119 -4.95 -16.58 1.69
C LEU A 119 -3.41 -16.59 1.76
N CYS A 120 -2.76 -17.73 1.54
CA CYS A 120 -1.30 -17.80 1.44
C CYS A 120 -0.76 -16.97 0.27
N ALA A 121 -1.40 -17.07 -0.90
CA ALA A 121 -1.02 -16.28 -2.07
C ALA A 121 -1.20 -14.77 -1.80
N PHE A 122 -2.27 -14.39 -1.08
CA PHE A 122 -2.44 -13.02 -0.61
C PHE A 122 -1.33 -12.58 0.33
N TYR A 123 -0.91 -13.43 1.28
CA TYR A 123 0.21 -13.11 2.18
C TYR A 123 1.52 -12.94 1.43
N LEU A 124 1.82 -13.77 0.42
CA LEU A 124 3.02 -13.57 -0.42
C LEU A 124 3.03 -12.18 -1.08
N ARG A 125 1.87 -11.73 -1.55
CA ARG A 125 1.71 -10.40 -2.14
C ARG A 125 1.85 -9.29 -1.10
N LEU A 126 1.23 -9.46 0.06
CA LEU A 126 1.25 -8.46 1.14
C LEU A 126 2.64 -8.27 1.73
N THR A 127 3.41 -9.36 1.89
CA THR A 127 4.78 -9.34 2.43
C THR A 127 5.83 -9.24 1.34
N GLY A 128 5.46 -8.82 0.13
CA GLY A 128 6.39 -8.61 -0.98
C GLY A 128 7.48 -7.62 -0.57
N GLY A 129 8.74 -8.08 -0.56
CA GLY A 129 9.90 -7.28 -0.15
C GLY A 129 10.54 -7.70 1.18
N LEU A 130 9.96 -8.64 1.95
CA LEU A 130 10.51 -9.14 3.21
C LEU A 130 11.00 -10.61 3.07
N PRO A 131 12.31 -10.86 2.89
CA PRO A 131 12.86 -12.21 2.68
C PRO A 131 12.46 -13.28 3.72
N PRO A 132 12.49 -13.03 5.04
CA PRO A 132 12.22 -14.09 6.03
C PRO A 132 10.77 -14.57 6.05
N TYR A 133 9.81 -13.78 5.56
CA TYR A 133 8.40 -14.15 5.54
C TYR A 133 8.05 -15.08 4.38
N LYS A 134 8.77 -14.97 3.25
CA LYS A 134 8.55 -15.84 2.08
C LYS A 134 8.69 -17.32 2.43
N SER A 135 9.74 -17.69 3.17
CA SER A 135 9.98 -19.08 3.56
C SER A 135 8.83 -19.65 4.41
N ARG A 136 8.27 -18.86 5.34
CA ARG A 136 7.14 -19.27 6.18
C ARG A 136 5.87 -19.49 5.37
N ILE A 137 5.63 -18.65 4.37
CA ILE A 137 4.44 -18.78 3.52
C ILE A 137 4.55 -19.97 2.57
N TYR A 138 5.74 -20.23 2.00
CA TYR A 138 5.97 -21.46 1.22
C TYR A 138 5.82 -22.74 2.06
N ALA A 139 6.32 -22.73 3.30
CA ALA A 139 6.03 -23.81 4.25
C ALA A 139 4.51 -23.97 4.49
N GLY A 140 3.77 -22.85 4.55
CA GLY A 140 2.31 -22.85 4.61
C GLY A 140 1.64 -23.55 3.43
N PHE A 141 2.06 -23.27 2.20
CA PHE A 141 1.58 -24.01 1.02
C PHE A 141 1.86 -25.51 1.13
N GLY A 142 3.06 -25.89 1.58
CA GLY A 142 3.42 -27.29 1.83
C GLY A 142 2.49 -27.96 2.84
N ILE A 143 2.25 -27.31 3.98
CA ILE A 143 1.33 -27.80 5.02
C ILE A 143 -0.10 -27.95 4.47
N ILE A 144 -0.60 -26.96 3.71
CA ILE A 144 -1.93 -27.03 3.10
C ILE A 144 -2.05 -28.22 2.15
N VAL A 145 -1.06 -28.44 1.27
CA VAL A 145 -1.07 -29.57 0.33
C VAL A 145 -1.04 -30.91 1.07
N VAL A 146 -0.15 -31.06 2.05
CA VAL A 146 -0.02 -32.31 2.82
C VAL A 146 -1.30 -32.61 3.61
N THR A 147 -1.85 -31.60 4.28
CA THR A 147 -3.11 -31.76 5.04
C THR A 147 -4.30 -32.02 4.13
N TYR A 148 -4.36 -31.41 2.95
CA TYR A 148 -5.42 -31.67 1.95
C TYR A 148 -5.41 -33.13 1.52
N ILE A 149 -4.24 -33.62 1.09
CA ILE A 149 -4.05 -35.01 0.66
C ILE A 149 -4.44 -35.95 1.79
N THR A 150 -4.01 -35.65 3.03
CA THR A 150 -4.35 -36.46 4.21
C THR A 150 -5.87 -36.52 4.45
N VAL A 151 -6.57 -35.39 4.37
CA VAL A 151 -8.03 -35.34 4.54
C VAL A 151 -8.73 -36.12 3.44
N ILE A 152 -8.38 -35.91 2.17
CA ILE A 152 -9.00 -36.60 1.04
C ILE A 152 -8.74 -38.11 1.09
N CYS A 153 -7.51 -38.52 1.35
CA CYS A 153 -7.17 -39.94 1.52
C CYS A 153 -7.93 -40.57 2.70
N SER A 154 -8.04 -39.86 3.84
CA SER A 154 -8.81 -40.35 4.99
C SER A 154 -10.30 -40.50 4.68
N LEU A 155 -10.85 -39.65 3.79
CA LEU A 155 -12.25 -39.73 3.38
C LEU A 155 -12.48 -40.87 2.39
N LEU A 156 -11.67 -40.97 1.33
CA LEU A 156 -11.89 -41.92 0.23
C LEU A 156 -11.44 -43.36 0.55
N PHE A 157 -10.40 -43.52 1.37
CA PHE A 157 -9.81 -44.82 1.69
C PHE A 157 -10.19 -45.35 3.08
N SER A 158 -10.99 -44.63 3.87
CA SER A 158 -11.43 -45.10 5.20
C SER A 158 -12.31 -46.34 5.15
N CYS A 159 -12.97 -46.61 4.02
CA CYS A 159 -13.84 -47.76 3.85
C CYS A 159 -13.48 -48.53 2.58
N GLN A 160 -13.10 -49.79 2.73
CA GLN A 160 -12.79 -50.69 1.63
C GLN A 160 -13.57 -52.01 1.78
N PRO A 161 -14.22 -52.52 0.73
CA PRO A 161 -14.36 -51.94 -0.62
C PRO A 161 -15.25 -50.69 -0.68
N PHE A 162 -14.99 -49.81 -1.66
CA PHE A 162 -15.60 -48.47 -1.76
C PHE A 162 -17.14 -48.46 -1.80
N HIS A 163 -17.78 -49.51 -2.33
CA HIS A 163 -19.25 -49.58 -2.38
C HIS A 163 -19.91 -49.65 -0.99
N LYS A 164 -19.17 -49.96 0.06
CA LYS A 164 -19.66 -49.99 1.45
C LYS A 164 -20.03 -48.59 1.97
N PHE A 165 -19.54 -47.51 1.36
CA PHE A 165 -19.93 -46.14 1.71
C PHE A 165 -21.43 -45.87 1.55
N TRP A 166 -22.13 -46.64 0.72
CA TRP A 166 -23.58 -46.54 0.53
C TRP A 166 -24.31 -47.85 0.80
N GLN A 167 -23.67 -48.79 1.51
CA GLN A 167 -24.30 -50.02 1.97
C GLN A 167 -25.21 -49.73 3.17
N ILE A 168 -26.43 -50.27 3.14
CA ILE A 168 -27.43 -50.10 4.22
C ILE A 168 -27.44 -51.31 5.17
N ASN A 169 -27.56 -52.51 4.60
CA ASN A 169 -27.61 -53.79 5.32
C ASN A 169 -26.69 -54.82 4.61
N PRO A 170 -25.83 -55.57 5.33
CA PRO A 170 -25.47 -55.45 6.75
C PRO A 170 -24.84 -54.09 7.11
N ASP A 171 -24.80 -53.71 8.38
CA ASP A 171 -24.23 -52.41 8.79
C ASP A 171 -22.73 -52.34 8.42
N PRO A 172 -22.30 -51.38 7.57
CA PRO A 172 -20.89 -51.25 7.19
C PRO A 172 -20.02 -50.68 8.34
N GLY A 173 -20.62 -50.24 9.45
CA GLY A 173 -19.92 -49.68 10.60
C GLY A 173 -19.65 -48.18 10.49
N ASN A 174 -19.21 -47.57 11.60
CA ASN A 174 -19.07 -46.11 11.71
C ASN A 174 -18.03 -45.51 10.76
N HIS A 175 -16.95 -46.25 10.47
CA HIS A 175 -15.87 -45.79 9.59
C HIS A 175 -16.31 -45.60 8.13
N CYS A 176 -17.36 -46.32 7.69
CA CYS A 176 -17.93 -46.25 6.35
C CYS A 176 -19.10 -45.25 6.20
N GLN A 177 -19.45 -44.54 7.27
CA GLN A 177 -20.54 -43.55 7.26
C GLN A 177 -19.93 -42.15 7.27
N SER A 178 -19.75 -41.52 6.11
CA SER A 178 -19.02 -40.24 5.99
C SER A 178 -19.56 -39.11 6.87
N ALA A 179 -20.88 -39.04 7.08
CA ALA A 179 -21.49 -38.02 7.95
C ALA A 179 -21.37 -38.30 9.46
N ALA A 180 -21.00 -39.52 9.86
CA ALA A 180 -20.97 -39.94 11.27
C ALA A 180 -19.61 -40.54 11.69
N SER A 181 -18.68 -40.71 10.77
CA SER A 181 -17.37 -41.32 11.01
C SER A 181 -16.54 -40.47 11.95
N ARG A 182 -16.31 -40.97 13.17
CA ARG A 182 -15.54 -40.26 14.20
C ARG A 182 -14.11 -40.00 13.74
N VAL A 183 -13.50 -41.01 13.10
CA VAL A 183 -12.11 -40.92 12.61
C VAL A 183 -11.96 -39.79 11.60
N TYR A 184 -12.85 -39.72 10.61
CA TYR A 184 -12.82 -38.66 9.61
C TYR A 184 -13.04 -37.28 10.24
N ILE A 185 -14.03 -37.14 11.13
CA ILE A 185 -14.32 -35.87 11.82
C ILE A 185 -13.10 -35.39 12.61
N PHE A 186 -12.43 -36.26 13.37
CA PHE A 186 -11.23 -35.88 14.11
C PHE A 186 -10.08 -35.46 13.20
N VAL A 187 -9.85 -36.18 12.11
CA VAL A 187 -8.79 -35.85 11.14
C VAL A 187 -9.07 -34.49 10.49
N VAL A 188 -10.26 -34.27 9.94
CA VAL A 188 -10.58 -33.02 9.23
C VAL A 188 -10.57 -31.82 10.19
N VAL A 189 -11.13 -31.95 11.39
CA VAL A 189 -11.19 -30.85 12.37
C VAL A 189 -9.78 -30.48 12.85
N THR A 190 -8.96 -31.47 13.19
CA THR A 190 -7.60 -31.23 13.70
C THR A 190 -6.72 -30.58 12.62
N LEU A 191 -6.79 -31.07 11.38
CA LEU A 191 -6.00 -30.52 10.27
C LEU A 191 -6.52 -29.15 9.81
N ASN A 192 -7.83 -28.93 9.83
CA ASN A 192 -8.42 -27.62 9.52
C ASN A 192 -8.01 -26.56 10.55
N ILE A 193 -8.13 -26.85 11.85
CA ILE A 193 -7.77 -25.92 12.92
C ILE A 193 -6.26 -25.66 12.94
N SER A 194 -5.43 -26.71 12.86
CA SER A 194 -3.97 -26.53 12.87
C SER A 194 -3.47 -25.70 11.69
N THR A 195 -4.04 -25.88 10.50
CA THR A 195 -3.72 -25.03 9.34
C THR A 195 -4.17 -23.60 9.54
N ASP A 196 -5.36 -23.34 10.09
CA ASP A 196 -5.82 -21.96 10.37
C ASP A 196 -4.95 -21.26 11.41
N VAL A 197 -4.60 -21.96 12.49
CA VAL A 197 -3.69 -21.46 13.53
C VAL A 197 -2.34 -21.09 12.92
N TYR A 198 -1.78 -21.94 12.06
CA TYR A 198 -0.54 -21.63 11.36
C TYR A 198 -0.64 -20.37 10.50
N LEU A 199 -1.71 -20.23 9.70
CA LEU A 199 -1.93 -19.06 8.86
C LEU A 199 -2.13 -17.78 9.67
N LEU A 200 -2.76 -17.87 10.85
CA LEU A 200 -2.91 -16.76 11.79
C LEU A 200 -1.55 -16.25 12.29
N PHE A 201 -0.60 -17.16 12.55
CA PHE A 201 0.71 -16.81 13.09
C PHE A 201 1.67 -16.14 12.09
N ILE A 202 1.51 -16.37 10.78
CA ILE A 202 2.38 -15.78 9.75
C ILE A 202 2.51 -14.25 9.88
N PRO A 203 1.41 -13.47 9.92
CA PRO A 203 1.45 -12.01 9.94
C PRO A 203 1.53 -11.36 11.34
N ILE A 204 1.38 -12.09 12.45
CA ILE A 204 1.40 -11.52 13.82
C ILE A 204 2.73 -10.80 14.13
N PRO A 205 3.91 -11.40 13.86
CA PRO A 205 5.19 -10.72 14.11
C PRO A 205 5.35 -9.44 13.28
N MET A 206 4.85 -9.44 12.04
CA MET A 206 4.87 -8.26 11.16
C MET A 206 4.03 -7.12 11.73
N LEU A 207 2.86 -7.45 12.28
CA LEU A 207 1.92 -6.51 12.88
C LEU A 207 2.48 -5.77 14.09
N TRP A 208 3.29 -6.44 14.90
CA TRP A 208 3.88 -5.85 16.11
C TRP A 208 5.05 -4.92 15.79
N SER A 209 5.81 -5.22 14.75
CA SER A 209 6.92 -4.37 14.30
C SER A 209 6.49 -3.16 13.46
N ALA A 210 5.27 -3.15 12.91
CA ALA A 210 4.86 -2.15 11.94
C ALA A 210 4.09 -0.98 12.56
N GLN A 211 4.67 0.23 12.50
CA GLN A 211 3.98 1.49 12.85
C GLN A 211 2.99 1.92 11.77
N ILE A 212 1.91 1.16 11.59
CA ILE A 212 0.90 1.42 10.56
C ILE A 212 -0.17 2.39 11.06
N ARG A 213 -0.55 3.38 10.23
CA ARG A 213 -1.72 4.26 10.44
C ARG A 213 -2.97 3.43 10.83
N LYS A 214 -3.70 3.87 11.86
CA LYS A 214 -4.79 3.13 12.52
C LYS A 214 -5.82 2.52 11.55
N ALA A 215 -6.14 3.17 10.43
CA ALA A 215 -7.08 2.66 9.43
C ALA A 215 -6.66 1.33 8.75
N LYS A 216 -5.37 1.16 8.44
CA LYS A 216 -4.85 -0.10 7.87
C LYS A 216 -4.71 -1.19 8.94
N LYS A 217 -4.51 -0.80 10.21
CA LYS A 217 -4.51 -1.71 11.37
C LYS A 217 -5.89 -2.32 11.60
N VAL A 218 -6.97 -1.55 11.40
CA VAL A 218 -8.36 -2.03 11.52
C VAL A 218 -8.68 -3.11 10.49
N GLY A 219 -8.38 -2.90 9.21
CA GLY A 219 -8.65 -3.92 8.17
C GLY A 219 -7.93 -5.24 8.41
N LEU A 220 -6.74 -5.18 9.01
CA LEU A 220 -5.94 -6.34 9.36
C LEU A 220 -6.46 -7.04 10.63
N ILE A 221 -6.93 -6.31 11.64
CA ILE A 221 -7.66 -6.87 12.80
C ILE A 221 -8.95 -7.59 12.35
N VAL A 222 -9.71 -6.98 11.43
CA VAL A 222 -10.94 -7.60 10.89
C VAL A 222 -10.63 -8.93 10.21
N LEU A 223 -9.55 -9.00 9.41
CA LEU A 223 -9.11 -10.25 8.79
C LEU A 223 -8.82 -11.35 9.82
N PHE A 224 -8.10 -11.04 10.91
CA PHE A 224 -7.80 -12.02 11.97
C PHE A 224 -9.04 -12.43 12.76
N SER A 225 -9.95 -11.50 13.03
CA SER A 225 -11.21 -11.81 13.71
C SER A 225 -12.08 -12.77 12.89
N GLY A 226 -12.07 -12.63 11.56
CA GLY A 226 -12.75 -13.55 10.65
C GLY A 226 -12.16 -14.96 10.70
N GLY A 227 -10.82 -15.08 10.71
CA GLY A 227 -10.14 -16.37 10.84
C GLY A 227 -10.43 -17.08 12.17
N ILE A 228 -10.45 -16.35 13.28
CA ILE A 228 -10.83 -16.89 14.60
C ILE A 228 -12.28 -17.36 14.60
N PHE A 229 -13.18 -16.58 14.01
CA PHE A 229 -14.59 -16.95 13.92
C PHE A 229 -14.79 -18.25 13.14
N VAL A 230 -14.12 -18.41 11.98
CA VAL A 230 -14.20 -19.63 11.16
C VAL A 230 -13.68 -20.85 11.95
N MET A 231 -12.58 -20.72 12.69
CA MET A 231 -12.08 -21.80 13.56
C MET A 231 -13.10 -22.20 14.63
N VAL A 232 -13.74 -21.24 15.30
CA VAL A 232 -14.78 -21.52 16.31
C VAL A 232 -16.00 -22.21 15.70
N ALA A 233 -16.43 -21.76 14.52
CA ALA A 233 -17.54 -22.39 13.79
C ALA A 233 -17.24 -23.87 13.45
N GLY A 234 -16.01 -24.18 13.02
CA GLY A 234 -15.56 -25.55 12.77
C GLY A 234 -15.57 -26.42 14.03
N ILE A 235 -15.16 -25.87 15.19
CA ILE A 235 -15.23 -26.57 16.49
C ILE A 235 -16.68 -26.84 16.88
N LEU A 236 -17.56 -25.84 16.79
CA LEU A 236 -18.97 -25.98 17.13
C LEU A 236 -19.64 -27.05 16.26
N ARG A 237 -19.33 -27.09 14.97
CA ARG A 237 -19.80 -28.13 14.06
C ARG A 237 -19.38 -29.53 14.53
N ALA A 238 -18.11 -29.72 14.88
CA ALA A 238 -17.60 -30.99 15.37
C ALA A 238 -18.36 -31.46 16.63
N VAL A 239 -18.59 -30.55 17.58
CA VAL A 239 -19.34 -30.82 18.81
C VAL A 239 -20.79 -31.20 18.53
N LEU A 240 -21.46 -30.50 17.61
CA LEU A 240 -22.86 -30.77 17.27
C LEU A 240 -23.06 -32.13 16.60
N ILE A 241 -22.13 -32.55 15.73
CA ILE A 241 -22.18 -33.87 15.08
C ILE A 241 -21.99 -34.99 16.11
N ILE A 242 -21.12 -34.80 17.11
CA ILE A 242 -20.87 -35.79 18.16
C ILE A 242 -22.05 -35.90 19.13
N LYS A 243 -22.67 -34.77 19.51
CA LYS A 243 -23.75 -34.75 20.52
C LYS A 243 -25.14 -35.11 19.99
N ASN A 244 -25.46 -34.78 18.73
CA ASN A 244 -26.80 -35.00 18.15
C ASN A 244 -26.73 -35.85 16.87
N PRO A 245 -26.54 -37.17 16.97
CA PRO A 245 -26.43 -38.03 15.79
C PRO A 245 -27.75 -38.11 15.00
N THR A 246 -28.92 -38.05 15.65
CA THR A 246 -30.23 -38.42 15.05
C THR A 246 -30.70 -37.56 13.87
N THR A 247 -30.34 -36.27 13.77
CA THR A 247 -30.60 -35.37 12.62
C THR A 247 -29.33 -35.06 11.80
N GLY A 248 -28.27 -35.83 12.03
CA GLY A 248 -26.89 -35.46 11.71
C GLY A 248 -26.56 -35.17 10.24
N ALA A 249 -27.20 -35.85 9.28
CA ALA A 249 -26.91 -35.70 7.86
C ALA A 249 -27.21 -34.29 7.32
N LEU A 250 -28.47 -33.85 7.45
CA LEU A 250 -28.94 -32.54 6.97
C LEU A 250 -28.31 -31.40 7.78
N GLN A 251 -28.21 -31.57 9.10
CA GLN A 251 -27.62 -30.58 9.99
C GLN A 251 -26.11 -30.42 9.75
N SER A 252 -25.39 -31.51 9.48
CA SER A 252 -23.96 -31.43 9.18
C SER A 252 -23.69 -30.77 7.83
N ALA A 253 -24.53 -31.04 6.82
CA ALA A 253 -24.46 -30.37 5.53
C ALA A 253 -24.77 -28.87 5.65
N SER A 254 -25.72 -28.46 6.50
CA SER A 254 -26.08 -27.05 6.66
C SER A 254 -24.97 -26.22 7.31
N TRP A 255 -24.30 -26.77 8.32
CA TRP A 255 -23.14 -26.13 8.93
C TRP A 255 -21.94 -26.06 7.98
N ALA A 256 -21.76 -27.03 7.08
CA ALA A 256 -20.73 -26.99 6.03
C ALA A 256 -20.87 -25.74 5.15
N VAL A 257 -22.07 -25.54 4.59
CA VAL A 257 -22.37 -24.43 3.69
C VAL A 257 -22.18 -23.08 4.41
N ARG A 258 -22.62 -22.98 5.68
CA ARG A 258 -22.42 -21.77 6.49
C ARG A 258 -20.94 -21.47 6.75
N GLU A 259 -20.15 -22.49 7.06
CA GLU A 259 -18.72 -22.33 7.30
C GLU A 259 -17.98 -21.90 6.03
N SER A 260 -18.25 -22.56 4.90
CA SER A 260 -17.75 -22.20 3.57
C SER A 260 -18.12 -20.74 3.22
N PHE A 261 -19.38 -20.34 3.43
CA PHE A 261 -19.85 -18.98 3.23
C PHE A 261 -19.03 -17.96 4.03
N VAL A 262 -18.88 -18.18 5.34
CA VAL A 262 -18.15 -17.23 6.20
C VAL A 262 -16.66 -17.18 5.82
N ALA A 263 -16.05 -18.31 5.48
CA ALA A 263 -14.67 -18.35 4.99
C ALA A 263 -14.50 -17.55 3.67
N ILE A 264 -15.45 -17.66 2.74
CA ILE A 264 -15.43 -16.87 1.49
C ILE A 264 -15.57 -15.38 1.80
N VAL A 265 -16.55 -14.97 2.62
CA VAL A 265 -16.75 -13.55 2.92
C VAL A 265 -15.53 -12.97 3.63
N THR A 266 -15.05 -13.63 4.69
CA THR A 266 -13.94 -13.13 5.51
C THR A 266 -12.61 -13.05 4.75
N SER A 267 -12.31 -14.01 3.86
CA SER A 267 -11.09 -14.00 3.04
C SER A 267 -11.09 -12.91 1.95
N ASN A 268 -12.27 -12.42 1.56
CA ASN A 268 -12.42 -11.42 0.50
C ASN A 268 -12.54 -9.98 1.02
N LEU A 269 -12.95 -9.79 2.29
CA LEU A 269 -13.08 -8.48 2.94
C LEU A 269 -11.84 -7.58 2.85
N PRO A 270 -10.59 -8.05 3.10
CA PRO A 270 -9.43 -7.15 3.13
C PRO A 270 -9.16 -6.44 1.80
N MET A 271 -9.50 -7.10 0.68
CA MET A 271 -9.19 -6.60 -0.66
C MET A 271 -10.25 -5.63 -1.17
N THR A 272 -11.51 -5.84 -0.79
CA THR A 272 -12.61 -4.94 -1.15
C THR A 272 -12.68 -3.73 -0.22
N TYR A 273 -12.14 -3.82 1.00
CA TYR A 273 -12.17 -2.74 2.01
C TYR A 273 -11.60 -1.42 1.51
N GLY A 274 -10.46 -1.43 0.80
CA GLY A 274 -9.84 -0.20 0.29
C GLY A 274 -10.72 0.52 -0.74
N TRP A 275 -11.41 -0.26 -1.59
CA TRP A 275 -12.36 0.28 -2.57
C TRP A 275 -13.60 0.85 -1.88
N PHE A 276 -14.14 0.12 -0.90
CA PHE A 276 -15.26 0.60 -0.09
C PHE A 276 -14.90 1.91 0.63
N GLN A 277 -13.73 2.02 1.26
CA GLN A 277 -13.31 3.28 1.89
C GLN A 277 -13.19 4.44 0.90
N GLN A 278 -12.71 4.20 -0.32
CA GLN A 278 -12.58 5.26 -1.33
C GLN A 278 -13.94 5.73 -1.86
N LYS A 279 -14.90 4.81 -2.06
CA LYS A 279 -16.22 5.12 -2.62
C LYS A 279 -17.27 5.51 -1.56
N LEU A 280 -17.16 5.02 -0.34
CA LEU A 280 -18.05 5.40 0.78
C LEU A 280 -17.65 6.74 1.39
N LYS A 281 -16.40 7.21 1.30
CA LYS A 281 -16.01 8.53 1.81
C LYS A 281 -16.86 9.71 1.27
N PRO A 282 -17.14 9.84 -0.04
CA PRO A 282 -18.03 10.90 -0.53
C PRO A 282 -19.49 10.69 -0.11
N VAL A 283 -19.94 9.45 0.05
CA VAL A 283 -21.34 9.12 0.42
C VAL A 283 -21.58 9.29 1.92
N LEU A 284 -20.71 8.78 2.80
CA LEU A 284 -20.75 9.07 4.23
C LEU A 284 -20.47 10.55 4.52
N GLY A 285 -19.63 11.21 3.72
CA GLY A 285 -19.45 12.67 3.77
C GLY A 285 -20.76 13.41 3.51
N SER A 286 -21.55 12.96 2.52
CA SER A 286 -22.88 13.53 2.25
C SER A 286 -23.93 13.23 3.33
N TRP A 287 -23.83 12.08 4.02
CA TRP A 287 -24.75 11.70 5.10
C TRP A 287 -24.41 12.36 6.45
N LEU A 288 -23.12 12.53 6.75
CA LEU A 288 -22.65 13.23 7.95
C LEU A 288 -22.69 14.76 7.79
N SER A 289 -22.74 15.27 6.56
CA SER A 289 -22.92 16.70 6.26
C SER A 289 -24.40 17.15 6.23
N SER A 290 -25.35 16.27 6.54
CA SER A 290 -26.79 16.64 6.56
C SER A 290 -27.24 17.27 7.89
N SER A 291 -26.33 17.62 8.79
CA SER A 291 -26.62 18.40 9.99
C SER A 291 -25.42 19.25 10.38
N ASP A 292 -25.10 20.24 9.54
CA ASP A 292 -24.59 21.50 10.06
C ASP A 292 -25.08 22.65 9.18
N THR A 293 -25.97 23.43 9.77
CA THR A 293 -26.53 24.66 9.23
C THR A 293 -25.50 25.79 9.26
N ASN A 294 -25.50 26.62 8.21
CA ASN A 294 -24.89 27.95 8.18
C ASN A 294 -23.37 28.03 8.39
N HIS A 295 -22.62 27.91 7.30
CA HIS A 295 -21.48 28.82 7.10
C HIS A 295 -21.58 29.46 5.72
N LYS A 296 -21.67 30.79 5.73
CA LYS A 296 -21.55 31.65 4.55
C LYS A 296 -20.27 31.27 3.82
N SER A 297 -20.39 31.07 2.52
CA SER A 297 -19.28 31.09 1.56
C SER A 297 -18.53 32.42 1.70
N GLY A 298 -17.42 32.40 2.43
CA GLY A 298 -16.40 33.43 2.37
C GLY A 298 -15.55 33.26 1.09
N PRO A 299 -14.93 34.34 0.58
CA PRO A 299 -14.09 34.28 -0.61
C PRO A 299 -12.87 33.38 -0.37
N GLU A 300 -12.42 32.69 -1.43
CA GLU A 300 -11.24 31.83 -1.43
C GLU A 300 -10.01 32.55 -0.83
N PRO A 301 -9.34 32.00 0.20
CA PRO A 301 -8.11 32.59 0.73
C PRO A 301 -6.92 32.25 -0.18
N GLY A 302 -6.40 33.29 -0.86
CA GLY A 302 -4.97 33.45 -1.12
C GLY A 302 -4.29 32.32 -1.90
N SER A 303 -4.71 32.08 -3.13
CA SER A 303 -3.83 31.38 -4.06
C SER A 303 -2.54 32.18 -4.22
N MET A 304 -1.38 31.58 -3.98
CA MET A 304 -0.09 32.15 -4.35
C MET A 304 -0.15 32.53 -5.83
N VAL A 305 -0.15 33.83 -6.13
CA VAL A 305 -0.11 34.33 -7.50
C VAL A 305 1.34 34.17 -7.95
N LEU A 306 1.61 33.03 -8.57
CA LEU A 306 2.84 32.82 -9.32
C LEU A 306 2.73 33.66 -10.59
N ASP A 307 3.71 34.54 -10.80
CA ASP A 307 3.76 35.41 -11.96
C ASP A 307 3.71 34.59 -13.25
N ASN A 308 2.64 34.77 -14.02
CA ASN A 308 2.57 34.30 -15.40
C ASN A 308 3.70 34.98 -16.17
N VAL A 309 4.64 34.18 -16.69
CA VAL A 309 5.64 34.68 -17.64
C VAL A 309 4.91 35.12 -18.90
N GLY A 310 4.71 36.42 -19.03
CA GLY A 310 4.01 37.05 -20.16
C GLY A 310 4.71 36.77 -21.49
N HIS A 311 3.92 36.25 -22.43
CA HIS A 311 4.17 36.30 -23.87
C HIS A 311 3.81 37.69 -24.39
N HIS A 312 4.80 38.43 -24.88
CA HIS A 312 4.69 39.47 -25.94
C HIS A 312 6.13 39.64 -26.46
N SER A 313 6.44 39.51 -27.74
CA SER A 313 5.87 40.24 -28.87
C SER A 313 5.98 39.45 -30.17
N GLY A 314 5.01 39.65 -31.07
CA GLY A 314 5.13 39.31 -32.48
C GLY A 314 5.73 40.48 -33.25
N TRP A 315 6.56 40.18 -34.25
CA TRP A 315 6.73 41.00 -35.44
C TRP A 315 6.83 40.09 -36.68
N ARG A 316 6.40 40.68 -37.79
CA ARG A 316 5.87 40.10 -39.02
C ARG A 316 6.98 39.81 -40.04
N SER A 317 6.68 38.88 -40.95
CA SER A 317 7.48 38.34 -42.05
C SER A 317 8.24 39.33 -42.93
N GLU A 318 9.37 38.89 -43.47
CA GLU A 318 9.67 39.00 -44.90
C GLU A 318 10.70 37.94 -45.37
N HIS A 319 10.56 37.59 -46.66
CA HIS A 319 11.28 36.56 -47.41
C HIS A 319 12.75 36.90 -47.69
N GLY A 320 13.57 35.87 -48.00
CA GLY A 320 14.71 36.05 -48.92
C GLY A 320 15.96 35.21 -48.65
N GLU A 321 16.08 34.12 -49.39
CA GLU A 321 17.28 33.61 -50.05
C GLU A 321 18.52 33.07 -49.27
N SER A 322 18.84 31.84 -49.69
CA SER A 322 20.12 31.12 -49.71
C SER A 322 21.38 31.99 -49.83
N MET A 323 22.43 31.66 -49.05
CA MET A 323 23.74 31.35 -49.62
C MET A 323 24.70 30.65 -48.64
N THR A 324 25.45 29.73 -49.23
CA THR A 324 26.63 28.99 -48.79
C THR A 324 27.83 29.89 -48.46
N GLY A 325 28.70 29.48 -47.53
CA GLY A 325 30.00 30.12 -47.34
C GLY A 325 30.90 29.42 -46.31
N GLU A 326 31.91 28.71 -46.80
CA GLU A 326 33.06 28.18 -46.06
C GLU A 326 34.09 29.27 -45.70
N ARG A 327 34.88 28.95 -44.65
CA ARG A 327 36.30 29.32 -44.36
C ARG A 327 36.70 30.78 -44.10
N SER A 328 37.38 30.98 -42.96
CA SER A 328 38.83 31.30 -42.80
C SER A 328 39.04 32.00 -41.44
N ILE A 329 39.72 31.37 -40.46
CA ILE A 329 41.11 31.67 -40.05
C ILE A 329 41.53 33.12 -40.31
N ASP A 330 41.73 33.88 -39.24
CA ASP A 330 42.85 34.81 -39.17
C ASP A 330 43.41 34.85 -37.74
N GLU A 331 44.72 34.66 -37.67
CA GLU A 331 45.56 34.74 -36.48
C GLU A 331 46.02 36.18 -36.28
N SER A 332 45.94 36.67 -35.05
CA SER A 332 46.90 37.67 -34.54
C SER A 332 46.77 37.69 -33.03
N GLY A 333 47.79 37.16 -32.36
CA GLY A 333 47.85 36.99 -30.92
C GLY A 333 48.34 38.23 -30.16
N ASP A 334 48.27 38.11 -28.84
CA ASP A 334 49.36 38.52 -27.95
C ASP A 334 49.22 37.75 -26.62
N GLY A 335 50.37 37.51 -25.98
CA GLY A 335 50.67 36.47 -24.98
C GLY A 335 49.83 36.46 -23.69
N VAL A 336 49.99 35.50 -22.76
CA VAL A 336 51.24 34.89 -22.28
C VAL A 336 50.93 33.51 -21.66
N TYR A 337 51.75 32.54 -22.07
CA TYR A 337 51.96 31.16 -21.58
C TYR A 337 52.44 31.13 -20.10
N MET A 338 52.09 30.20 -19.21
CA MET A 338 52.49 28.77 -19.06
C MET A 338 52.53 28.52 -17.52
N HIS A 339 52.51 27.33 -16.90
CA HIS A 339 52.50 25.95 -17.33
C HIS A 339 51.93 25.12 -16.16
N SER A 340 51.21 24.08 -16.53
CA SER A 340 51.01 22.84 -15.77
C SER A 340 52.34 22.18 -15.37
N ASP A 341 52.38 21.51 -14.22
CA ASP A 341 53.21 20.31 -14.09
C ASP A 341 52.51 19.22 -13.25
N LEU A 342 52.50 18.03 -13.84
CA LEU A 342 52.25 16.75 -13.21
C LEU A 342 53.45 16.39 -12.32
N ALA A 343 53.21 15.80 -11.15
CA ALA A 343 54.24 15.01 -10.48
C ALA A 343 53.64 13.80 -9.77
N SER A 344 54.17 12.65 -10.18
CA SER A 344 54.04 11.33 -9.56
C SER A 344 54.82 11.22 -8.25
N SER A 345 54.48 10.16 -7.50
CA SER A 345 55.09 9.57 -6.31
C SER A 345 56.59 9.79 -6.08
N ASP A 346 56.97 10.06 -4.82
CA ASP A 346 57.87 9.21 -4.02
C ASP A 346 57.92 9.67 -2.54
N GLU A 347 58.05 8.69 -1.64
CA GLU A 347 58.14 8.81 -0.18
C GLU A 347 59.45 9.47 0.28
N ILE A 348 59.43 10.37 1.29
CA ILE A 348 60.47 10.43 2.34
C ILE A 348 59.85 10.88 3.68
N MET A 349 60.03 10.04 4.68
CA MET A 349 59.81 10.28 6.11
C MET A 349 60.97 11.12 6.69
N CYS A 350 60.70 12.26 7.38
CA CYS A 350 61.50 12.62 8.56
C CYS A 350 60.89 13.76 9.42
N SER A 351 60.89 13.46 10.71
CA SER A 351 60.89 14.30 11.92
C SER A 351 61.05 15.82 11.78
N SER A 352 60.25 16.57 12.53
CA SER A 352 60.69 17.29 13.75
C SER A 352 59.59 18.22 14.27
N LEU A 353 59.30 18.10 15.57
CA LEU A 353 58.39 18.98 16.30
C LEU A 353 58.98 20.38 16.37
N THR A 354 58.41 21.39 15.69
CA THR A 354 58.29 22.81 16.14
C THR A 354 57.74 23.82 15.12
N THR A 355 57.02 23.40 14.06
CA THR A 355 56.39 24.35 13.11
C THR A 355 54.90 24.09 12.85
N HIS A 356 54.19 23.49 13.81
CA HIS A 356 52.78 23.11 13.66
C HIS A 356 51.77 24.25 13.90
N ASN A 357 52.17 25.37 14.52
CA ASN A 357 51.19 26.39 14.96
C ASN A 357 51.01 27.59 14.02
N ARG A 358 51.54 27.56 12.78
CA ARG A 358 51.31 28.64 11.79
C ARG A 358 50.74 28.21 10.45
N CYS A 359 50.65 26.92 10.16
CA CYS A 359 50.01 26.38 8.94
C CYS A 359 48.63 25.74 9.19
N LEU A 360 48.14 25.68 10.43
CA LEU A 360 46.83 25.10 10.77
C LEU A 360 45.66 26.13 10.77
N SER A 361 45.89 27.39 10.38
CA SER A 361 44.83 28.41 10.31
C SER A 361 44.18 28.58 8.93
N GLU A 362 44.64 27.85 7.91
CA GLU A 362 43.88 27.64 6.67
C GLU A 362 43.24 26.25 6.74
N ALA A 363 42.41 26.04 7.77
CA ALA A 363 41.57 24.86 7.86
C ALA A 363 40.63 24.86 6.64
N MET A 364 40.73 23.83 5.80
CA MET A 364 39.84 23.58 4.66
C MET A 364 38.39 23.88 5.05
N GLU A 365 37.86 24.97 4.51
CA GLU A 365 36.50 25.40 4.76
C GLU A 365 35.54 24.29 4.31
N THR A 366 34.78 23.73 5.25
CA THR A 366 33.83 22.64 4.95
C THR A 366 32.82 23.10 3.90
N ALA A 367 32.33 22.20 3.06
CA ALA A 367 31.27 22.54 2.09
C ALA A 367 30.06 23.19 2.77
N ALA A 368 29.73 22.76 3.99
CA ALA A 368 28.64 23.31 4.78
C ALA A 368 28.88 24.75 5.27
N SER A 369 30.10 25.13 5.67
CA SER A 369 30.40 26.51 6.09
C SER A 369 30.35 27.46 4.89
N ARG A 370 30.94 27.05 3.76
CA ARG A 370 30.92 27.84 2.53
C ARG A 370 29.52 28.14 2.03
N LEU A 371 28.64 27.12 2.05
CA LEU A 371 27.26 27.25 1.59
C LEU A 371 26.38 28.08 2.54
N ARG A 372 26.73 28.17 3.82
CA ARG A 372 26.02 29.01 4.80
C ARG A 372 26.40 30.50 4.72
N GLN A 373 27.46 30.86 4.00
CA GLN A 373 27.95 32.24 3.90
C GLN A 373 27.77 32.87 2.51
N GLN A 374 26.78 32.42 1.74
CA GLN A 374 26.47 32.99 0.43
C GLN A 374 25.48 34.15 0.51
N SER A 375 25.64 35.11 -0.39
CA SER A 375 24.69 36.21 -0.52
C SER A 375 24.54 36.68 -1.97
N TRP A 376 23.34 37.13 -2.32
CA TRP A 376 22.99 37.65 -3.63
C TRP A 376 22.28 38.98 -3.46
N ARG A 377 22.58 39.96 -4.31
CA ARG A 377 21.93 41.28 -4.31
C ARG A 377 21.24 41.53 -5.64
N ARG A 378 20.04 42.10 -5.58
CA ARG A 378 19.27 42.55 -6.74
C ARG A 378 18.47 43.80 -6.35
N ASP A 379 18.81 44.93 -6.96
CA ASP A 379 18.19 46.23 -6.68
C ASP A 379 18.27 46.61 -5.19
N SER A 380 17.12 46.74 -4.52
CA SER A 380 16.98 46.99 -3.08
C SER A 380 16.81 45.71 -2.25
N TYR A 381 17.07 44.54 -2.83
CA TYR A 381 16.86 43.25 -2.18
C TYR A 381 18.17 42.48 -1.98
N LEU A 382 18.23 41.75 -0.87
CA LEU A 382 19.35 40.89 -0.47
C LEU A 382 18.79 39.49 -0.16
N ILE A 383 19.42 38.45 -0.70
CA ILE A 383 19.25 37.08 -0.22
C ILE A 383 20.54 36.69 0.49
N SER A 384 20.43 36.13 1.70
CA SER A 384 21.57 35.63 2.47
C SER A 384 21.27 34.24 3.01
N THR A 385 22.30 33.37 3.05
CA THR A 385 22.21 32.06 3.71
C THR A 385 22.65 32.05 5.16
N ASP A 386 23.07 33.22 5.68
CA ASP A 386 23.50 33.36 7.06
C ASP A 386 22.29 33.25 8.01
N SER A 387 22.25 32.17 8.79
CA SER A 387 21.16 31.91 9.74
C SER A 387 21.09 32.94 10.86
N SER A 388 22.19 33.64 11.16
CA SER A 388 22.22 34.67 12.22
C SER A 388 21.40 35.90 11.86
N LEU A 389 21.13 36.13 10.57
CA LEU A 389 20.32 37.25 10.09
C LEU A 389 18.81 36.98 10.15
N LEU A 390 18.38 35.75 10.47
CA LEU A 390 16.97 35.37 10.45
C LEU A 390 16.24 35.83 11.72
N PRO A 391 15.19 36.67 11.60
CA PRO A 391 14.45 37.15 12.76
C PRO A 391 13.51 36.07 13.30
N ILE A 392 13.94 35.36 14.34
CA ILE A 392 13.19 34.22 14.93
C ILE A 392 11.77 34.64 15.35
N SER A 393 11.62 35.78 16.02
CA SER A 393 10.30 36.27 16.46
C SER A 393 9.35 36.53 15.29
N LYS A 394 9.86 37.08 14.17
CA LYS A 394 9.05 37.31 12.97
C LYS A 394 8.70 36.00 12.26
N LEU A 395 9.61 35.04 12.23
CA LEU A 395 9.34 33.71 11.67
C LEU A 395 8.25 32.97 12.47
N ILE A 396 8.24 33.09 13.79
CA ILE A 396 7.17 32.52 14.62
C ILE A 396 5.81 33.15 14.29
N GLU A 397 5.77 34.47 14.06
CA GLU A 397 4.56 35.18 13.62
C GLU A 397 4.10 34.67 12.25
N VAL A 398 5.02 34.56 11.27
CA VAL A 398 4.72 34.04 9.93
C VAL A 398 4.22 32.59 9.98
N PHE A 399 4.86 31.72 10.75
CA PHE A 399 4.44 30.31 10.90
C PHE A 399 3.13 30.16 11.71
N SER A 400 2.67 31.22 12.37
CA SER A 400 1.37 31.27 13.05
C SER A 400 0.26 31.82 12.15
N SER A 401 0.60 32.40 11.00
CA SER A 401 -0.39 33.01 10.11
C SER A 401 -1.10 31.96 9.25
N ASP A 402 -2.33 32.28 8.82
CA ASP A 402 -3.10 31.42 7.90
C ASP A 402 -2.43 31.30 6.51
N GLU A 403 -1.48 32.18 6.20
CA GLU A 403 -0.72 32.17 4.93
C GLU A 403 0.28 31.01 4.89
N PHE A 404 0.80 30.60 6.05
CA PHE A 404 1.75 29.49 6.19
C PHE A 404 1.03 28.17 6.50
N TYR A 405 -0.02 27.86 5.73
CA TYR A 405 -1.00 26.80 6.03
C TYR A 405 -0.43 25.37 6.18
N TRP A 406 0.79 25.10 5.69
CA TRP A 406 1.39 23.76 5.69
C TRP A 406 2.21 23.44 6.95
N ALA A 407 2.49 24.42 7.81
CA ALA A 407 3.17 24.21 9.09
C ALA A 407 2.51 25.01 10.22
N LYS A 408 2.95 24.76 11.46
CA LYS A 408 2.55 25.55 12.63
C LYS A 408 3.78 26.12 13.30
N ALA A 409 3.62 27.27 13.95
CA ALA A 409 4.67 27.83 14.77
C ALA A 409 5.13 26.88 15.89
N MET A 410 6.39 27.05 16.25
CA MET A 410 7.08 26.26 17.28
C MET A 410 7.63 27.19 18.37
N PRO A 411 7.91 26.67 19.57
CA PRO A 411 8.65 27.42 20.58
C PRO A 411 9.99 27.92 20.04
N GLU A 412 10.45 29.08 20.53
CA GLU A 412 11.64 29.78 20.02
C GLU A 412 12.89 28.89 19.95
N ALA A 413 13.13 28.08 20.99
CA ALA A 413 14.25 27.15 21.02
C ALA A 413 14.20 26.10 19.89
N ALA A 414 13.02 25.56 19.61
CA ALA A 414 12.82 24.58 18.54
C ALA A 414 12.90 25.21 17.14
N MET A 415 12.42 26.44 16.99
CA MET A 415 12.57 27.21 15.75
C MET A 415 14.05 27.45 15.45
N LYS A 416 14.83 27.88 16.45
CA LYS A 416 16.27 28.07 16.31
C LYS A 416 16.99 26.79 15.89
N GLU A 417 16.71 25.68 16.57
CA GLU A 417 17.29 24.38 16.25
C GLU A 417 16.94 23.91 14.82
N MET A 418 15.72 24.15 14.36
CA MET A 418 15.32 23.84 12.97
C MET A 418 16.13 24.64 11.95
N LEU A 419 16.34 25.93 12.20
CA LEU A 419 17.07 26.83 11.30
C LEU A 419 18.57 26.47 11.27
N ASP A 420 19.19 26.20 12.42
CA ASP A 420 20.61 25.85 12.52
C ASP A 420 20.95 24.53 11.79
N ASN A 421 20.01 23.57 11.81
CA ASN A 421 20.11 22.29 11.13
C ASN A 421 19.67 22.32 9.66
N SER A 422 19.33 23.48 9.12
CA SER A 422 18.92 23.66 7.72
C SER A 422 19.84 24.65 7.00
N LEU A 423 19.83 24.63 5.68
CA LEU A 423 20.34 25.73 4.86
C LEU A 423 19.18 26.67 4.53
N CYS A 424 19.11 27.80 5.22
CA CYS A 424 18.05 28.78 5.03
C CYS A 424 18.49 29.88 4.08
N PHE A 425 17.55 30.44 3.33
CA PHE A 425 17.74 31.59 2.45
C PHE A 425 16.80 32.67 2.95
N GLY A 426 17.31 33.68 3.64
CA GLY A 426 16.55 34.84 4.06
C GLY A 426 16.52 35.89 2.95
N LEU A 427 15.34 36.37 2.60
CA LEU A 427 15.13 37.48 1.67
C LEU A 427 14.82 38.75 2.45
N TYR A 428 15.56 39.81 2.15
CA TYR A 428 15.48 41.10 2.83
C TYR A 428 15.33 42.23 1.83
N HIS A 429 14.62 43.28 2.25
CA HIS A 429 14.47 44.53 1.54
C HIS A 429 15.18 45.65 2.30
N SER A 430 16.20 46.25 1.68
CA SER A 430 16.86 47.45 2.19
C SER A 430 16.51 48.64 1.31
N PRO A 431 15.68 49.59 1.78
CA PRO A 431 15.28 50.74 0.99
C PRO A 431 16.42 51.75 0.78
N ASP A 432 17.49 51.71 1.58
CA ASP A 432 18.60 52.67 1.50
C ASP A 432 19.86 52.04 0.89
N LYS A 433 20.35 52.62 -0.21
CA LYS A 433 21.53 52.13 -0.95
C LYS A 433 22.85 52.67 -0.39
N THR A 434 22.80 53.50 0.65
CA THR A 434 23.88 54.44 0.98
C THR A 434 24.81 53.99 2.11
N ASN A 435 24.41 53.03 2.96
CA ASN A 435 25.24 52.48 4.03
C ASN A 435 25.28 50.94 4.02
N PRO A 436 26.45 50.33 3.75
CA PRO A 436 26.63 48.87 3.81
C PRO A 436 26.57 48.25 5.21
N GLU A 437 26.57 49.07 6.28
CA GLU A 437 26.69 48.61 7.68
C GLU A 437 25.35 48.54 8.44
N ASP A 438 24.24 49.03 7.86
CA ASP A 438 22.92 49.06 8.52
C ASP A 438 22.13 47.75 8.33
N GLY A 439 22.64 46.65 8.86
CA GLY A 439 21.92 45.39 9.03
C GLY A 439 21.39 44.72 7.74
N ALA A 440 20.70 43.60 7.87
CA ALA A 440 20.20 42.83 6.72
C ALA A 440 19.05 43.52 5.96
N GLY A 441 18.44 44.57 6.52
CA GLY A 441 17.20 45.17 6.02
C GLY A 441 15.94 44.49 6.58
N ILE A 442 14.77 44.85 6.03
CA ILE A 442 13.47 44.29 6.44
C ILE A 442 13.35 42.87 5.91
N PHE A 443 13.11 41.89 6.77
CA PHE A 443 12.87 40.50 6.35
C PHE A 443 11.51 40.38 5.63
N VAL A 444 11.53 39.88 4.39
CA VAL A 444 10.36 39.81 3.50
C VAL A 444 10.17 38.44 2.84
N GLY A 445 10.99 37.43 3.13
CA GLY A 445 10.80 36.08 2.61
C GLY A 445 11.82 35.07 3.12
N ILE A 446 11.51 33.79 2.93
CA ILE A 446 12.36 32.66 3.30
C ILE A 446 12.23 31.50 2.31
N ALA A 447 13.31 30.76 2.12
CA ALA A 447 13.28 29.39 1.62
C ALA A 447 14.19 28.53 2.50
N ARG A 448 13.85 27.26 2.71
CA ARG A 448 14.62 26.36 3.58
C ARG A 448 14.99 25.07 2.86
N GLY A 449 16.25 24.68 2.96
CA GLY A 449 16.79 23.43 2.45
C GLY A 449 17.23 22.51 3.58
N VAL A 450 16.61 21.34 3.74
CA VAL A 450 17.13 20.29 4.62
C VAL A 450 18.14 19.46 3.83
N THR A 451 19.40 19.48 4.23
CA THR A 451 20.49 18.89 3.44
C THR A 451 21.61 18.35 4.33
N ASP A 452 22.32 17.33 3.84
CA ASP A 452 23.61 16.86 4.36
C ASP A 452 24.79 17.61 3.72
N PHE A 453 24.51 18.69 2.98
CA PHE A 453 25.46 19.52 2.23
C PHE A 453 26.25 18.77 1.15
N THR A 454 25.88 17.53 0.83
CA THR A 454 26.70 16.65 -0.01
C THR A 454 25.88 15.82 -1.00
N THR A 455 24.91 15.04 -0.54
CA THR A 455 24.24 14.01 -1.36
C THR A 455 22.74 14.23 -1.53
N PHE A 456 22.08 15.00 -0.66
CA PHE A 456 20.63 15.17 -0.67
C PHE A 456 20.19 16.58 -0.29
N PHE A 457 19.12 17.07 -0.93
CA PHE A 457 18.53 18.38 -0.64
C PHE A 457 16.99 18.33 -0.67
N TYR A 458 16.33 18.76 0.40
CA TYR A 458 14.87 18.90 0.44
C TYR A 458 14.48 20.37 0.58
N LEU A 459 13.88 20.94 -0.47
CA LEU A 459 13.37 22.31 -0.48
C LEU A 459 11.98 22.37 0.17
N THR A 460 11.84 23.22 1.18
CA THR A 460 10.62 23.43 1.96
C THR A 460 10.52 24.89 2.40
N ASP A 461 9.35 25.28 2.91
CA ASP A 461 9.13 26.58 3.57
C ASP A 461 9.48 27.80 2.70
N VAL A 462 9.14 27.71 1.40
CA VAL A 462 9.28 28.82 0.46
C VAL A 462 8.11 29.79 0.65
N TRP A 463 8.40 30.99 1.14
CA TRP A 463 7.42 32.03 1.43
C TRP A 463 8.00 33.41 1.13
N VAL A 464 7.15 34.30 0.60
CA VAL A 464 7.46 35.72 0.39
C VAL A 464 6.26 36.50 0.91
N ASP A 465 6.52 37.58 1.64
CA ASP A 465 5.49 38.46 2.19
C ASP A 465 4.53 38.92 1.09
N PRO A 466 3.20 38.78 1.28
CA PRO A 466 2.19 39.13 0.28
C PRO A 466 2.31 40.54 -0.29
N THR A 467 2.78 41.51 0.52
CA THR A 467 2.97 42.90 0.08
C THR A 467 4.14 43.07 -0.89
N TYR A 468 5.03 42.07 -0.97
CA TYR A 468 6.18 42.01 -1.85
C TYR A 468 6.03 40.97 -2.99
N GLN A 469 4.93 40.22 -3.04
CA GLN A 469 4.62 39.29 -4.15
C GLN A 469 4.35 40.05 -5.47
N GLY A 470 4.40 39.34 -6.60
CA GLY A 470 4.20 39.93 -7.95
C GLY A 470 5.41 40.68 -8.53
N LYS A 471 6.54 40.69 -7.81
CA LYS A 471 7.79 41.37 -8.21
C LYS A 471 8.87 40.38 -8.70
N GLY A 472 8.51 39.12 -8.99
CA GLY A 472 9.49 38.08 -9.34
C GLY A 472 10.52 37.75 -8.26
N LEU A 473 10.24 38.06 -6.98
CA LEU A 473 11.14 37.78 -5.85
C LEU A 473 11.16 36.29 -5.50
N GLY A 474 10.01 35.60 -5.51
CA GLY A 474 9.95 34.15 -5.29
C GLY A 474 10.76 33.38 -6.33
N SER A 475 10.62 33.74 -7.61
CA SER A 475 11.42 33.16 -8.70
C SER A 475 12.93 33.38 -8.50
N TRP A 476 13.33 34.56 -8.02
CA TRP A 476 14.74 34.85 -7.75
C TRP A 476 15.28 34.05 -6.58
N LEU A 477 14.50 33.95 -5.50
CA LEU A 477 14.83 33.14 -4.33
C LEU A 477 15.06 31.68 -4.70
N VAL A 478 14.17 31.09 -5.50
CA VAL A 478 14.32 29.69 -5.95
C VAL A 478 15.49 29.51 -6.93
N ARG A 479 15.84 30.53 -7.75
CA ARG A 479 17.06 30.47 -8.58
C ARG A 479 18.34 30.43 -7.73
N CYS A 480 18.42 31.21 -6.66
CA CYS A 480 19.56 31.14 -5.73
C CYS A 480 19.66 29.75 -5.07
N VAL A 481 18.52 29.15 -4.70
CA VAL A 481 18.49 27.76 -4.21
C VAL A 481 19.02 26.79 -5.26
N GLN A 482 18.62 26.96 -6.52
CA GLN A 482 19.09 26.11 -7.62
C GLN A 482 20.59 26.26 -7.87
N GLU A 483 21.13 27.47 -7.84
CA GLU A 483 22.57 27.72 -7.97
C GLU A 483 23.36 26.99 -6.87
N VAL A 484 22.88 27.03 -5.64
CA VAL A 484 23.44 26.26 -4.51
C VAL A 484 23.40 24.76 -4.77
N ILE A 485 22.27 24.24 -5.21
CA ILE A 485 22.09 22.81 -5.53
C ILE A 485 23.06 22.37 -6.64
N GLU A 486 23.24 23.19 -7.66
CA GLU A 486 24.13 22.91 -8.80
C GLU A 486 25.61 22.99 -8.41
N SER A 487 25.95 23.78 -7.39
CA SER A 487 27.31 23.84 -6.83
C SER A 487 27.73 22.59 -6.02
N MET A 488 26.80 21.65 -5.73
CA MET A 488 27.06 20.42 -4.98
C MET A 488 27.43 19.25 -5.93
N PRO A 489 28.72 18.89 -6.09
CA PRO A 489 29.15 17.94 -7.13
C PRO A 489 28.68 16.49 -6.88
N TYR A 490 28.49 16.11 -5.62
CA TYR A 490 28.09 14.76 -5.23
C TYR A 490 26.59 14.62 -4.96
N LEU A 491 25.81 15.68 -5.26
CA LEU A 491 24.37 15.68 -5.00
C LEU A 491 23.72 14.59 -5.84
N ARG A 492 23.01 13.67 -5.20
CA ARG A 492 22.29 12.59 -5.87
C ARG A 492 20.89 13.03 -6.22
N ARG A 493 20.22 13.78 -5.32
CA ARG A 493 18.83 14.16 -5.52
C ARG A 493 18.47 15.42 -4.76
N SER A 494 17.68 16.27 -5.40
CA SER A 494 16.88 17.30 -4.74
C SER A 494 15.40 16.95 -4.85
N ILE A 495 14.63 17.21 -3.80
CA ILE A 495 13.18 16.96 -3.77
C ILE A 495 12.42 18.15 -3.16
N LEU A 496 11.14 18.24 -3.49
CA LEU A 496 10.17 19.08 -2.79
C LEU A 496 8.78 18.44 -2.80
N MET A 497 7.90 18.94 -1.94
CA MET A 497 6.51 18.49 -1.89
C MET A 497 5.58 19.70 -1.98
N THR A 498 4.54 19.61 -2.83
CA THR A 498 3.59 20.72 -3.01
C THR A 498 2.15 20.25 -3.17
N ALA A 499 1.20 21.01 -2.63
CA ALA A 499 -0.22 20.71 -2.69
C ALA A 499 -0.91 21.24 -3.97
N SER A 500 -0.31 22.24 -4.64
CA SER A 500 -0.93 22.91 -5.79
C SER A 500 -0.41 22.36 -7.12
N TRP A 501 -1.15 21.43 -7.71
CA TRP A 501 -0.80 20.84 -9.01
C TRP A 501 -0.81 21.86 -10.16
N GLU A 502 -1.76 22.79 -10.18
CA GLU A 502 -1.93 23.70 -11.32
C GLU A 502 -0.93 24.85 -11.34
N LYS A 503 -0.49 25.32 -10.17
CA LYS A 503 0.36 26.52 -10.05
C LYS A 503 1.81 26.16 -9.77
N THR A 504 2.06 25.41 -8.70
CA THR A 504 3.44 25.19 -8.22
C THR A 504 4.20 24.11 -8.98
N VAL A 505 3.53 23.09 -9.52
CA VAL A 505 4.20 22.05 -10.31
C VAL A 505 4.80 22.64 -11.59
N PRO A 506 4.06 23.37 -12.45
CA PRO A 506 4.66 24.01 -13.62
C PRO A 506 5.76 25.02 -13.27
N PHE A 507 5.64 25.69 -12.12
CA PHE A 507 6.64 26.65 -11.65
C PHE A 507 7.99 25.97 -11.34
N TYR A 508 8.00 24.88 -10.56
CA TYR A 508 9.23 24.17 -10.25
C TYR A 508 9.76 23.32 -11.42
N GLU A 509 8.89 22.82 -12.29
CA GLU A 509 9.28 22.22 -13.58
C GLU A 509 10.06 23.23 -14.42
N LYS A 510 9.51 24.43 -14.61
CA LYS A 510 10.13 25.46 -15.45
C LYS A 510 11.40 26.04 -14.84
N LEU A 511 11.38 26.31 -13.54
CA LEU A 511 12.43 27.07 -12.89
C LEU A 511 13.60 26.18 -12.49
N MET A 512 13.33 25.00 -11.92
CA MET A 512 14.37 24.11 -11.41
C MET A 512 14.62 22.88 -12.27
N ASP A 513 13.84 22.61 -13.34
CA ASP A 513 13.88 21.36 -14.11
C ASP A 513 13.58 20.11 -13.25
N MET A 514 12.60 20.25 -12.35
CA MET A 514 12.12 19.13 -11.53
C MET A 514 11.02 18.34 -12.23
N LYS A 515 10.93 17.03 -11.95
CA LYS A 515 9.92 16.12 -12.51
C LYS A 515 9.06 15.53 -11.39
N VAL A 516 7.79 15.24 -11.67
CA VAL A 516 6.89 14.60 -10.70
C VAL A 516 7.33 13.15 -10.45
N PHE A 517 7.62 12.82 -9.20
CA PHE A 517 8.00 11.49 -8.73
C PHE A 517 6.76 10.74 -8.24
N GLU A 518 6.36 9.70 -8.99
CA GLU A 518 5.33 8.70 -8.63
C GLU A 518 4.15 9.19 -7.76
N CYS A 519 3.31 10.07 -8.30
CA CYS A 519 1.96 10.34 -7.80
C CYS A 519 0.98 10.39 -8.99
N ARG A 520 -0.23 9.85 -8.83
CA ARG A 520 -1.29 10.01 -9.83
C ARG A 520 -1.59 11.50 -9.97
N GLN A 521 -1.50 12.02 -11.20
CA GLN A 521 -1.72 13.43 -11.48
C GLN A 521 -3.11 13.86 -10.96
N GLY A 522 -3.15 14.87 -10.08
CA GLY A 522 -4.38 15.42 -9.50
C GLY A 522 -4.90 14.75 -8.21
N GLU A 523 -4.22 13.74 -7.65
CA GLU A 523 -4.60 13.14 -6.36
C GLU A 523 -3.51 13.34 -5.28
N GLY A 524 -3.76 14.21 -4.29
CA GLY A 524 -2.89 14.39 -3.12
C GLY A 524 -1.74 15.40 -3.30
N LEU A 525 -0.68 15.24 -2.51
CA LEU A 525 0.52 16.09 -2.53
C LEU A 525 1.43 15.64 -3.68
N ALA A 526 1.81 16.55 -4.58
CA ALA A 526 2.79 16.29 -5.62
C ALA A 526 4.18 16.26 -5.01
N ILE A 527 4.93 15.17 -5.25
CA ILE A 527 6.35 15.07 -4.91
C ILE A 527 7.12 15.32 -6.20
N MET A 528 8.05 16.28 -6.17
CA MET A 528 8.88 16.61 -7.32
C MET A 528 10.35 16.32 -7.00
N GLU A 529 11.09 15.82 -7.99
CA GLU A 529 12.51 15.51 -7.85
C GLU A 529 13.35 16.03 -9.03
N LYS A 530 14.62 16.35 -8.75
CA LYS A 530 15.67 16.48 -9.75
C LYS A 530 16.86 15.62 -9.36
N LYS A 531 17.37 14.85 -10.32
CA LYS A 531 18.58 14.05 -10.15
C LYS A 531 19.79 14.97 -10.27
N GLY A 532 20.69 14.92 -9.28
CA GLY A 532 21.96 15.65 -9.31
C GLY A 532 23.10 14.81 -9.91
N ALA A 533 24.27 15.43 -10.09
CA ALA A 533 25.44 14.83 -10.74
C ALA A 533 25.94 13.53 -10.09
N GLY A 534 25.73 13.36 -8.78
CA GLY A 534 26.07 12.14 -8.04
C GLY A 534 25.10 10.97 -8.26
N HIS A 535 23.98 11.15 -8.98
CA HIS A 535 23.02 10.07 -9.22
C HIS A 535 23.53 9.10 -10.30
N PRO A 536 23.44 7.76 -10.12
CA PRO A 536 23.88 6.78 -11.13
C PRO A 536 23.18 6.86 -12.50
N ALA A 537 22.10 7.63 -12.58
CA ALA A 537 21.29 7.83 -13.77
C ALA A 537 21.23 9.31 -14.18
N PHE A 538 22.15 10.14 -13.68
CA PHE A 538 22.28 11.53 -14.11
C PHE A 538 22.58 11.59 -15.62
N GLY A 539 21.88 12.45 -16.35
CA GLY A 539 21.99 12.56 -17.81
C GLY A 539 21.37 11.41 -18.63
N ARG A 540 20.76 10.39 -18.00
CA ARG A 540 20.01 9.35 -18.73
C ARG A 540 18.54 9.73 -18.79
N GLU A 541 18.03 10.07 -19.98
CA GLU A 541 16.60 10.30 -20.20
C GLU A 541 15.84 8.96 -20.19
N GLY A 542 14.79 8.87 -19.37
CA GLY A 542 13.79 7.78 -19.40
C GLY A 542 14.16 6.49 -18.66
N THR A 543 13.79 6.40 -17.39
CA THR A 543 13.59 5.12 -16.67
C THR A 543 12.40 5.23 -15.74
#